data_AF-X0ZLJ0-F1
#
_entry.id   AF-X0ZLJ0-F1
#
_cell.length_a   1.000
_cell.length_b   1.000
_cell.length_c   1.000
_cell.angle_alpha   90.00
_cell.angle_beta   90.00
_cell.angle_gamma   90.00
#
_symmetry.space_group_name_H-M   'P 1'
#
loop_
_entity.id
_entity.type
_entity.pdbx_description
1 polymer ?
#
loop_
_entity_poly.entity_id
_entity_poly.type
_entity_poly.pdbx_seq_one_letter_code
_entity_poly.pdbx_strand_id
1 'polypeptide(L)'
;MLKFQDLYESYATEVYRFSVWLSGDHFEAEDITSETFIRAWARSSTIRTETLKAYLFTIARNVYLEERRKRKRQVALKDVYPDPAPGPEPERSNTAGNVPSEKGNVMVPASLMSASVLLKITSST
;
A
#
# COMPACT_ATOMS: atom_id res chain seq x y z
N MET A 1 -15.92 25.06 4.77
CA MET A 1 -15.19 23.78 4.97
C MET A 1 -14.84 23.27 3.59
N LEU A 2 -13.54 23.11 3.28
CA LEU A 2 -13.12 22.48 2.02
C LEU A 2 -13.62 21.04 2.00
N LYS A 3 -14.28 20.61 0.92
CA LYS A 3 -14.67 19.21 0.77
C LYS A 3 -13.46 18.43 0.25
N PHE A 4 -13.29 17.21 0.74
CA PHE A 4 -12.20 16.34 0.33
C PHE A 4 -12.19 16.11 -1.20
N GLN A 5 -13.38 15.97 -1.80
CA GLN A 5 -13.54 15.75 -3.23
C GLN A 5 -12.92 16.89 -4.07
N ASP A 6 -13.30 18.13 -3.80
CA ASP A 6 -12.82 19.30 -4.55
C ASP A 6 -11.29 19.43 -4.46
N LEU A 7 -10.74 19.13 -3.28
CA LEU A 7 -9.31 19.11 -3.01
C LEU A 7 -8.59 18.02 -3.82
N TYR A 8 -9.13 16.81 -3.84
CA TYR A 8 -8.55 15.69 -4.55
C TYR A 8 -8.59 15.93 -6.07
N GLU A 9 -9.75 16.31 -6.62
CA GLU A 9 -9.89 16.59 -8.05
C GLU A 9 -8.96 17.72 -8.53
N SER A 10 -8.75 18.74 -7.70
CA SER A 10 -7.93 19.90 -8.06
C SER A 10 -6.42 19.63 -8.04
N TYR A 11 -5.94 18.67 -7.24
CA TYR A 11 -4.50 18.53 -6.96
C TYR A 11 -3.95 17.11 -7.13
N ALA A 12 -4.79 16.07 -7.24
CA ALA A 12 -4.33 14.68 -7.26
C ALA A 12 -3.37 14.41 -8.41
N THR A 13 -3.67 14.93 -9.59
CA THR A 13 -2.82 14.77 -10.78
C THR A 13 -1.43 15.37 -10.58
N GLU A 14 -1.32 16.58 -10.03
CA GLU A 14 0.00 17.20 -9.84
C GLU A 14 0.79 16.54 -8.70
N VAL A 15 0.14 16.15 -7.61
CA VAL A 15 0.76 15.40 -6.52
C VAL A 15 1.25 14.04 -7.01
N TYR A 16 0.46 13.34 -7.83
CA TYR A 16 0.85 12.09 -8.45
C TYR A 16 2.07 12.25 -9.34
N ARG A 17 2.06 13.22 -10.27
CA ARG A 17 3.21 13.48 -11.16
C ARG A 17 4.48 13.84 -10.39
N PHE A 18 4.35 14.64 -9.32
CA PHE A 18 5.46 14.95 -8.44
C PHE A 18 5.99 13.70 -7.72
N SER A 19 5.08 12.83 -7.26
CA SER A 19 5.45 11.57 -6.61
C SER A 19 6.16 10.63 -7.57
N VAL A 20 5.70 10.50 -8.82
CA VAL A 20 6.40 9.75 -9.88
C VAL A 20 7.80 10.31 -10.13
N TRP A 21 7.95 11.64 -10.18
CA TRP A 21 9.26 12.28 -10.32
C TRP A 21 10.19 12.00 -9.13
N LEU A 22 9.66 11.93 -7.91
CA LEU A 22 10.43 11.61 -6.70
C LEU A 22 10.84 10.13 -6.60
N SER A 23 9.90 9.21 -6.82
CA SER A 23 10.10 7.77 -6.62
C SER A 23 10.74 7.09 -7.82
N GLY A 24 10.46 7.58 -9.03
CA GLY A 24 10.76 6.87 -10.27
C GLY A 24 9.93 5.61 -10.49
N ASP A 25 8.92 5.37 -9.65
CA ASP A 25 8.07 4.17 -9.65
C ASP A 25 6.60 4.54 -9.50
N HIS A 26 5.76 4.00 -10.38
CA HIS A 26 4.34 4.36 -10.45
C HIS A 26 3.53 3.81 -9.28
N PHE A 27 3.87 2.64 -8.75
CA PHE A 27 3.18 2.04 -7.62
C PHE A 27 3.49 2.80 -6.32
N GLU A 28 4.77 3.08 -6.07
CA GLU A 28 5.20 3.91 -4.94
C GLU A 28 4.61 5.33 -5.03
N ALA A 29 4.46 5.87 -6.24
CA ALA A 29 3.83 7.17 -6.44
C ALA A 29 2.33 7.20 -6.10
N GLU A 30 1.60 6.12 -6.39
CA GLU A 30 0.17 5.98 -6.04
C GLU A 30 -0.02 5.95 -4.52
N ASP A 31 0.84 5.18 -3.82
CA ASP A 31 0.85 5.10 -2.36
C ASP A 31 1.19 6.46 -1.73
N ILE A 32 2.25 7.13 -2.20
CA ILE A 32 2.64 8.46 -1.71
C ILE A 32 1.50 9.46 -1.89
N THR A 33 0.84 9.43 -3.05
CA THR A 33 -0.27 10.33 -3.36
C THR A 33 -1.43 10.09 -2.40
N SER A 34 -1.86 8.84 -2.24
CA SER A 34 -2.96 8.47 -1.35
C SER A 34 -2.69 8.89 0.09
N GLU A 35 -1.51 8.55 0.63
CA GLU A 35 -1.09 8.91 1.98
C GLU A 35 -1.01 10.45 2.17
N THR A 36 -0.59 11.17 1.12
CA THR A 36 -0.53 12.63 1.15
C THR A 36 -1.90 13.25 1.40
N PHE A 37 -2.92 12.81 0.66
CA PHE A 37 -4.27 13.32 0.81
C PHE A 37 -4.91 12.92 2.15
N ILE A 38 -4.64 11.71 2.64
CA ILE A 38 -5.07 11.26 3.98
C ILE A 38 -4.50 12.18 5.07
N ARG A 39 -3.18 12.45 5.04
CA ARG A 39 -2.51 13.33 6.01
C ARG A 39 -2.95 14.79 5.89
N ALA A 40 -3.17 15.27 4.67
CA ALA A 40 -3.66 16.63 4.43
C ALA A 40 -5.08 16.80 4.98
N TRP A 41 -5.95 15.82 4.76
CA TRP A 41 -7.32 15.84 5.27
C TRP A 41 -7.37 15.83 6.80
N ALA A 42 -6.54 14.99 7.44
CA ALA A 42 -6.43 14.92 8.90
C ALA A 42 -5.99 16.25 9.55
N ARG A 43 -5.35 17.15 8.79
CA ARG A 43 -4.88 18.47 9.26
C ARG A 43 -5.59 19.64 8.60
N SER A 44 -6.69 19.38 7.89
CA SER A 44 -7.37 20.34 7.01
C SER A 44 -7.99 21.56 7.70
N SER A 45 -8.24 21.49 9.01
CA SER A 45 -8.91 22.54 9.78
C SER A 45 -8.13 23.87 9.88
N THR A 46 -6.84 23.89 9.55
CA THR A 46 -5.96 25.06 9.73
C THR A 46 -5.29 25.56 8.45
N ILE A 47 -5.54 24.91 7.30
CA ILE A 47 -4.79 25.18 6.07
C ILE A 47 -5.50 26.24 5.24
N ARG A 48 -4.75 27.26 4.81
CA ARG A 48 -5.23 28.28 3.87
C ARG A 48 -5.09 27.75 2.44
N THR A 49 -6.12 27.95 1.62
CA THR A 49 -6.15 27.51 0.21
C THR A 49 -4.95 28.01 -0.59
N GLU A 50 -4.49 29.23 -0.34
CA GLU A 50 -3.32 29.86 -0.98
C GLU A 50 -2.03 29.06 -0.79
N THR A 51 -1.88 28.37 0.35
CA THR A 51 -0.68 27.61 0.71
C THR A 51 -0.84 26.11 0.48
N LEU A 52 -2.03 25.67 0.07
CA LEU A 52 -2.40 24.27 0.06
C LEU A 52 -1.52 23.44 -0.89
N LYS A 53 -1.24 23.95 -2.09
CA LYS A 53 -0.40 23.25 -3.07
C LYS A 53 1.02 22.98 -2.53
N ALA A 54 1.65 24.01 -1.95
CA ALA A 54 2.98 23.88 -1.34
C ALA A 54 2.95 22.91 -0.14
N TYR A 55 1.88 22.95 0.64
CA TYR A 55 1.68 22.04 1.76
C TYR A 55 1.53 20.57 1.31
N LEU A 56 0.75 20.31 0.26
CA LEU A 56 0.61 18.96 -0.32
C LEU A 56 1.94 18.39 -0.79
N PHE A 57 2.75 19.18 -1.53
CA PHE A 57 4.07 18.73 -1.95
C PHE A 57 5.04 18.50 -0.79
N THR A 58 4.93 19.30 0.27
CA THR A 58 5.71 19.09 1.50
C THR A 58 5.36 17.76 2.14
N ILE A 59 4.07 17.42 2.25
CA ILE A 59 3.64 16.12 2.76
C ILE A 59 4.16 15.00 1.86
N ALA A 60 3.95 15.07 0.54
CA ALA A 60 4.38 14.03 -0.40
C ALA A 60 5.88 13.73 -0.29
N ARG A 61 6.71 14.79 -0.23
CA ARG A 61 8.15 14.66 -0.01
C ARG A 61 8.48 13.98 1.32
N ASN A 62 7.76 14.34 2.40
CA ASN A 62 8.00 13.75 3.72
C ASN A 62 7.63 12.26 3.75
N VAL A 63 6.50 11.88 3.16
CA VAL A 63 6.07 10.49 3.00
C VAL A 63 7.14 9.69 2.26
N TYR A 64 7.61 10.18 1.10
CA TYR A 64 8.69 9.54 0.37
C TYR A 64 9.96 9.35 1.22
N LEU A 65 10.41 10.39 1.94
CA LEU A 65 11.60 10.30 2.78
C LEU A 65 11.42 9.37 3.99
N GLU A 66 10.20 9.23 4.53
CA GLU A 66 9.87 8.26 5.57
C GLU A 66 10.02 6.83 5.05
N GLU A 67 9.44 6.52 3.89
CA GLU A 67 9.53 5.19 3.29
C GLU A 67 10.97 4.84 2.90
N ARG A 68 11.74 5.79 2.36
CA ARG A 68 13.17 5.57 2.08
C ARG A 68 13.99 5.29 3.34
N ARG A 69 13.73 5.99 4.44
CA ARG A 69 14.39 5.74 5.73
C ARG A 69 14.01 4.37 6.30
N LYS A 70 12.73 3.99 6.22
CA LYS A 70 12.22 2.69 6.65
C LYS A 70 12.86 1.55 5.85
N ARG A 71 12.92 1.68 4.52
CA ARG A 71 13.56 0.68 3.64
C ARG A 71 15.05 0.52 3.94
N LYS A 72 15.79 1.62 4.12
CA LYS A 72 17.20 1.56 4.53
C LYS A 72 17.41 0.85 5.86
N ARG A 73 16.56 1.12 6.86
CA ARG A 73 16.63 0.44 8.16
C ARG A 73 16.33 -1.06 8.05
N GLN A 74 15.38 -1.45 7.22
CA GLN A 74 15.07 -2.87 6.98
C GLN A 74 16.23 -3.61 6.31
N VAL A 75 16.89 -2.98 5.33
CA VAL A 75 18.10 -3.55 4.71
C VAL A 75 19.21 -3.73 5.76
N ALA A 76 19.50 -2.69 6.55
CA ALA A 76 20.51 -2.78 7.60
C ALA A 76 20.21 -3.86 8.65
N LEU A 77 18.94 -4.09 8.99
CA LEU A 77 18.55 -5.18 9.90
C LEU A 77 18.82 -6.56 9.30
N LYS A 78 18.57 -6.75 7.99
CA LYS A 78 18.87 -8.01 7.30
C LYS A 78 20.37 -8.30 7.23
N ASP A 79 21.20 -7.27 7.13
CA ASP A 79 22.66 -7.44 7.16
C ASP A 79 23.16 -7.90 8.54
N VAL A 80 22.53 -7.44 9.62
CA VAL A 80 22.89 -7.82 11.00
C VAL A 80 22.28 -9.17 11.40
N TYR A 81 21.07 -9.46 10.94
CA TYR A 81 20.34 -10.69 11.20
C TYR A 81 19.88 -11.29 9.87
N PRO A 82 20.76 -12.03 9.16
CA PRO A 82 20.35 -12.73 7.96
C PRO A 82 19.26 -13.75 8.31
N ASP A 83 18.29 -13.93 7.42
CA ASP A 83 17.29 -14.98 7.60
C ASP A 83 18.02 -16.33 7.77
N PRO A 84 17.62 -17.15 8.75
CA PRO A 84 18.19 -18.48 8.89
C PRO A 84 18.02 -19.20 7.55
N ALA A 85 19.10 -19.82 7.08
CA ALA A 85 19.06 -20.59 5.84
C ALA A 85 17.84 -21.51 5.88
N PRO A 86 17.09 -21.66 4.76
CA PRO A 86 16.03 -22.64 4.71
C PRO A 86 16.61 -23.96 5.20
N GLY A 87 16.12 -24.43 6.35
CA GLY A 87 16.54 -25.69 6.92
C GLY A 87 16.35 -26.79 5.87
N PRO A 88 17.11 -27.90 5.94
CA PRO A 88 16.95 -28.97 4.97
C PRO A 88 15.47 -29.30 4.85
N GLU A 89 14.91 -29.11 3.64
CA GLU A 89 13.56 -29.56 3.35
C GLU A 89 13.46 -31.00 3.83
N PRO A 90 12.41 -31.39 4.58
CA PRO A 90 12.25 -32.79 4.92
C PRO A 90 12.18 -33.56 3.61
N GLU A 91 13.24 -34.32 3.29
CA GLU A 91 13.28 -35.23 2.17
C GLU A 91 12.00 -36.06 2.27
N ARG A 92 11.07 -35.84 1.33
CA ARG A 92 9.90 -36.70 1.21
C ARG A 92 10.44 -38.05 0.75
N SER A 93 10.81 -38.90 1.71
CA SER A 93 11.12 -40.30 1.46
C SER A 93 9.89 -40.91 0.80
N ASN A 94 10.01 -41.14 -0.49
CA ASN A 94 9.10 -41.88 -1.33
C ASN A 94 9.12 -43.36 -0.93
N THR A 95 8.60 -43.67 0.25
CA THR A 95 8.21 -45.02 0.63
C THR A 95 6.78 -45.22 0.13
N ALA A 96 6.66 -45.93 -0.98
CA ALA A 96 5.40 -46.44 -1.48
C ALA A 96 4.67 -47.20 -0.37
N GLY A 97 3.48 -46.73 -0.01
CA GLY A 97 2.69 -47.29 1.09
C GLY A 97 1.26 -46.74 1.08
N ASN A 98 0.47 -47.23 0.13
CA ASN A 98 -0.98 -47.41 0.17
C ASN A 98 -1.79 -46.56 1.19
N VAL A 99 -2.53 -45.56 0.70
CA VAL A 99 -3.64 -44.92 1.45
C VAL A 99 -4.92 -45.07 0.63
N PRO A 100 -5.96 -45.77 1.12
CA PRO A 100 -7.24 -45.89 0.43
C PRO A 100 -7.93 -44.53 0.28
N SER A 101 -8.57 -44.33 -0.88
CA SER A 101 -9.41 -43.16 -1.16
C SER A 101 -10.57 -43.04 -0.17
N GLU A 102 -10.65 -41.93 0.56
CA GLU A 102 -11.89 -41.44 1.14
C GLU A 102 -12.17 -40.01 0.65
N LYS A 103 -13.34 -39.87 0.03
CA LYS A 103 -13.90 -38.59 -0.41
C LYS A 103 -14.31 -37.77 0.82
N GLY A 104 -13.75 -36.58 0.97
CA GLY A 104 -14.15 -35.61 1.99
C GLY A 104 -14.10 -34.20 1.42
N ASN A 105 -15.25 -33.71 0.97
CA ASN A 105 -15.47 -32.36 0.48
C ASN A 105 -15.29 -31.33 1.61
N VAL A 106 -14.37 -30.38 1.47
CA VAL A 106 -14.41 -29.11 2.21
C VAL A 106 -14.10 -27.94 1.28
N MET A 107 -15.16 -27.22 0.96
CA MET A 107 -15.24 -25.87 0.39
C MET A 107 -14.45 -24.88 1.25
N VAL A 108 -13.54 -24.12 0.66
CA VAL A 108 -13.00 -22.90 1.26
C VAL A 108 -13.34 -21.73 0.32
N PRO A 109 -14.00 -20.67 0.80
CA PRO A 109 -14.67 -19.67 -0.04
C PRO A 109 -13.71 -18.76 -0.80
N ALA A 110 -14.12 -18.40 -2.01
CA ALA A 110 -13.46 -17.50 -2.94
C ALA A 110 -13.46 -16.03 -2.46
N SER A 111 -12.80 -15.71 -1.34
CA SER A 111 -12.73 -14.34 -0.81
C SER A 111 -11.33 -13.71 -0.82
N LEU A 112 -10.32 -14.34 -1.41
CA LEU A 112 -8.97 -13.77 -1.47
C LEU A 112 -8.42 -13.75 -2.91
N MET A 113 -9.16 -13.11 -3.81
CA MET A 113 -8.62 -12.58 -5.06
C MET A 113 -8.67 -11.06 -5.00
N SER A 114 -7.51 -10.46 -5.24
CA SER A 114 -7.25 -9.02 -5.19
C SER A 114 -8.03 -8.22 -6.23
N ALA A 115 -8.24 -6.95 -5.85
CA ALA A 115 -8.29 -5.74 -6.66
C ALA A 115 -9.52 -5.48 -7.55
N SER A 116 -9.95 -4.21 -7.49
CA SER A 116 -10.94 -3.54 -8.35
C SER A 116 -12.40 -3.81 -8.00
N VAL A 117 -13.04 -2.81 -7.39
CA VAL A 117 -14.20 -2.10 -7.95
C VAL A 117 -14.62 -1.05 -6.91
N LEU A 118 -14.18 0.18 -7.14
CA LEU A 118 -14.98 1.37 -6.85
C LEU A 118 -16.32 1.18 -7.58
N LEU A 119 -17.43 1.07 -6.84
CA LEU A 119 -18.68 1.83 -7.03
C LEU A 119 -19.84 1.11 -6.31
N LYS A 120 -20.75 1.93 -5.74
CA LYS A 120 -22.04 1.59 -5.11
C LYS A 120 -21.83 1.02 -3.69
N ILE A 121 -22.19 1.74 -2.64
CA ILE A 121 -23.58 2.02 -2.28
C ILE A 121 -23.71 3.44 -1.68
N THR A 122 -24.22 4.36 -2.48
CA THR A 122 -25.20 5.36 -2.02
C THR A 122 -26.50 5.07 -2.78
N SER A 123 -27.35 4.22 -2.22
CA SER A 123 -28.81 4.28 -2.36
C SER A 123 -29.38 3.42 -1.24
N SER A 124 -30.14 4.04 -0.34
CA SER A 124 -31.58 3.80 -0.19
C SER A 124 -31.86 2.41 0.39
N THR A 125 -32.44 2.27 1.58
CA THR A 125 -33.67 2.90 2.07
C THR A 125 -33.77 2.66 3.57
#